data_AF-A0A6L7SUL4-F1
#
_entry.id   AF-A0A6L7SUL4-F1
#
_cell.length_a   1.000
_cell.length_b   1.000
_cell.length_c   1.000
_cell.angle_alpha   90.00
_cell.angle_beta   90.00
_cell.angle_gamma   90.00
#
_symmetry.space_group_name_H-M   'P 1'
#
loop_
_entity.id
_entity.type
_entity.pdbx_description
1 polymer ?
#
loop_
_entity_poly.entity_id
_entity_poly.type
_entity_poly.pdbx_seq_one_letter_code
_entity_poly.pdbx_strand_id
1 'polypeptide(L)'
;MSYSYSEKDRIRLKLILRGKRLGFELSEIKTTMDLYENQPNGIAQLRYVLGVIENHRKTLEQKQNDIKSTLADMDAVTEKLMAALNTLEEST
;
A
#
# COMPACT_ATOMS: atom_id res chain seq x y z
N MET A 1 -30.83 -15.89 -18.52
CA MET A 1 -30.40 -14.48 -18.67
C MET A 1 -28.89 -14.44 -18.64
N SER A 2 -28.26 -14.21 -19.79
CA SER A 2 -26.80 -14.09 -19.89
C SER A 2 -26.39 -12.69 -19.50
N TYR A 3 -25.69 -12.51 -18.38
CA TYR A 3 -25.07 -11.24 -18.03
C TYR A 3 -23.92 -10.98 -18.99
N SER A 4 -24.14 -10.14 -19.99
CA SER A 4 -23.08 -9.69 -20.89
C SER A 4 -22.29 -8.60 -20.17
N TYR A 5 -21.13 -8.96 -19.62
CA TYR A 5 -20.22 -8.01 -18.98
C TYR A 5 -19.68 -7.03 -20.02
N SER A 6 -19.96 -5.74 -19.83
CA SER A 6 -19.51 -4.68 -20.73
C SER A 6 -17.98 -4.51 -20.66
N GLU A 7 -17.40 -3.87 -21.66
CA GLU A 7 -15.96 -3.54 -21.68
C GLU A 7 -15.56 -2.67 -20.47
N LYS A 8 -16.49 -1.84 -20.00
CA LYS A 8 -16.34 -1.06 -18.77
C LYS A 8 -16.24 -1.96 -17.54
N ASP A 9 -17.05 -3.01 -17.44
CA ASP A 9 -17.00 -3.97 -16.33
C ASP A 9 -15.67 -4.72 -16.27
N ARG A 10 -15.03 -4.98 -17.43
CA ARG A 10 -13.72 -5.64 -17.49
C ARG A 10 -12.59 -4.71 -17.05
N ILE A 11 -12.63 -3.44 -17.44
CA ILE A 11 -11.67 -2.43 -16.97
C ILE A 11 -11.85 -2.21 -15.47
N ARG A 12 -13.11 -2.16 -15.00
CA ARG A 12 -13.51 -2.07 -13.59
C ARG A 12 -12.94 -3.24 -12.78
N LEU A 13 -13.14 -4.48 -13.24
CA LEU A 13 -12.59 -5.67 -12.58
C LEU A 13 -11.06 -5.66 -12.53
N LYS A 14 -10.40 -5.24 -13.61
CA LYS A 14 -8.94 -5.12 -13.65
C LYS A 14 -8.43 -4.07 -12.65
N LEU A 15 -9.12 -2.94 -12.49
CA LEU A 15 -8.78 -1.91 -11.50
C LEU A 15 -9.01 -2.40 -10.07
N ILE A 16 -10.12 -3.09 -9.79
CA ILE A 16 -10.39 -3.73 -8.49
C ILE A 16 -9.30 -4.75 -8.15
N LEU A 17 -8.96 -5.64 -9.09
CA LEU A 17 -7.96 -6.68 -8.89
C LEU A 17 -6.54 -6.09 -8.72
N ARG A 18 -6.23 -5.02 -9.46
CA ARG A 18 -4.97 -4.28 -9.30
C ARG A 18 -4.94 -3.54 -7.97
N GLY A 19 -6.07 -2.99 -7.53
CA GLY A 19 -6.21 -2.36 -6.23
C GLY A 19 -6.00 -3.37 -5.09
N LYS A 20 -6.66 -4.52 -5.14
CA LYS A 20 -6.44 -5.60 -4.17
C LYS A 20 -4.97 -6.05 -4.11
N ARG A 21 -4.25 -6.07 -5.24
CA ARG A 21 -2.80 -6.37 -5.29
C ARG A 21 -1.91 -5.28 -4.71
N LEU A 22 -2.40 -4.04 -4.66
CA LEU A 22 -1.67 -2.89 -4.12
C LEU A 22 -1.96 -2.65 -2.63
N GLY A 23 -2.84 -3.44 -2.01
CA GLY A 23 -3.16 -3.33 -0.58
C GLY A 23 -4.31 -2.39 -0.24
N PHE A 24 -5.14 -2.02 -1.22
CA PHE A 24 -6.38 -1.27 -0.96
C PHE A 24 -7.38 -2.14 -0.20
N GLU A 25 -8.10 -1.54 0.74
CA GLU A 25 -9.18 -2.24 1.42
C GLU A 25 -10.38 -2.44 0.49
N LEU A 26 -11.11 -3.54 0.70
CA LEU A 26 -12.32 -3.85 -0.08
C LEU A 26 -13.40 -2.74 0.08
N SER A 27 -13.37 -2.01 1.19
CA SER A 27 -14.21 -0.86 1.50
C SER A 27 -13.92 0.33 0.57
N GLU A 28 -12.64 0.68 0.38
CA GLU A 28 -12.22 1.77 -0.54
C GLU A 28 -12.55 1.44 -2.00
N ILE A 29 -12.37 0.17 -2.37
CA ILE A 29 -12.75 -0.34 -3.68
C ILE A 29 -14.26 -0.18 -3.89
N LYS A 30 -15.08 -0.54 -2.89
CA LYS A 30 -16.54 -0.41 -2.96
C LYS A 30 -17.01 1.04 -3.07
N THR A 31 -16.45 1.97 -2.30
CA THR A 31 -16.77 3.40 -2.40
C THR A 31 -16.45 3.95 -3.80
N THR A 32 -15.33 3.51 -4.39
CA THR A 32 -14.99 3.86 -5.78
C THR A 32 -15.98 3.28 -6.78
N MET A 33 -16.49 2.06 -6.53
CA MET A 33 -17.50 1.40 -7.37
C MET A 33 -18.85 2.11 -7.30
N ASP A 34 -19.31 2.49 -6.10
CA ASP A 34 -20.60 3.15 -5.88
C ASP A 34 -20.63 4.54 -6.51
N LEU A 35 -19.49 5.25 -6.53
CA LEU A 35 -19.33 6.53 -7.25
C LEU A 35 -19.44 6.35 -8.78
N TYR A 36 -19.02 5.19 -9.28
CA TYR A 36 -18.94 4.84 -10.71
C TYR A 36 -20.33 4.66 -11.36
N GLU A 37 -21.32 4.21 -10.58
CA GLU A 37 -22.69 3.97 -11.05
C GLU A 37 -23.54 5.24 -11.16
N ASN A 38 -23.14 6.31 -10.46
CA ASN A 38 -23.97 7.49 -10.26
C ASN A 38 -23.53 8.75 -11.04
N GLN A 39 -22.35 8.76 -11.70
CA GLN A 39 -21.88 9.92 -12.46
C GLN A 39 -21.24 9.56 -13.82
N PRO A 40 -21.79 10.02 -14.97
CA PRO A 40 -21.27 9.67 -16.30
C PRO A 40 -19.95 10.36 -16.68
N ASN A 41 -19.47 11.34 -15.90
CA ASN A 41 -18.32 12.17 -16.27
C ASN A 41 -16.99 11.57 -15.76
N GLY A 42 -16.19 11.03 -16.68
CA GLY A 42 -14.95 10.30 -16.39
C GLY A 42 -13.86 11.12 -15.68
N ILE A 43 -13.88 12.46 -15.75
CA ILE A 43 -12.84 13.30 -15.12
C ILE A 43 -12.92 13.27 -13.60
N ALA A 44 -14.11 13.37 -13.01
CA ALA A 44 -14.29 13.31 -11.55
C ALA A 44 -13.83 11.96 -11.00
N GLN A 45 -14.06 10.89 -11.76
CA GLN A 45 -13.65 9.53 -11.43
C GLN A 45 -12.12 9.40 -11.42
N LEU A 46 -11.44 9.89 -12.46
CA LEU A 46 -9.98 9.86 -12.53
C LEU A 46 -9.34 10.66 -11.40
N ARG A 47 -9.88 11.83 -11.04
CA ARG A 47 -9.38 12.63 -9.91
C ARG A 47 -9.56 11.92 -8.57
N TYR A 48 -10.69 11.24 -8.36
CA TYR A 48 -10.93 10.47 -7.15
C TYR A 48 -9.95 9.30 -7.02
N VAL A 49 -9.79 8.50 -8.08
CA VAL A 49 -8.85 7.37 -8.09
C VAL A 49 -7.41 7.83 -7.89
N LEU A 50 -7.03 8.97 -8.50
CA LEU A 50 -5.71 9.58 -8.28
C LEU A 50 -5.49 9.91 -6.80
N GLY A 51 -6.46 10.57 -6.15
CA GLY A 51 -6.36 10.91 -4.72
C GLY A 51 -6.25 9.69 -3.81
N VAL A 52 -6.97 8.61 -4.13
CA VAL A 52 -6.88 7.32 -3.40
C VAL A 52 -5.48 6.71 -3.55
N ILE A 53 -4.92 6.70 -4.77
CA ILE A 53 -3.56 6.21 -5.03
C ILE A 53 -2.52 7.05 -4.27
N GLU A 54 -2.63 8.38 -4.29
CA GLU A 54 -1.71 9.28 -3.60
C GLU A 54 -1.73 9.07 -2.08
N ASN A 55 -2.91 8.93 -1.48
CA ASN A 55 -3.05 8.69 -0.05
C ASN A 55 -2.43 7.35 0.36
N HIS A 56 -2.66 6.30 -0.44
CA HIS A 56 -2.08 4.99 -0.18
C HIS A 56 -0.56 5.00 -0.34
N ARG A 57 -0.05 5.66 -1.38
CA ARG A 57 1.39 5.85 -1.58
C ARG A 57 2.03 6.52 -0.37
N LYS A 58 1.44 7.60 0.12
CA LYS A 58 1.93 8.31 1.32
C LYS A 58 1.98 7.39 2.55
N THR A 59 0.98 6.54 2.72
CA THR A 59 0.93 5.55 3.81
C THR A 59 2.05 4.52 3.69
N LEU A 60 2.31 4.00 2.48
CA LEU A 60 3.40 3.05 2.24
C LEU A 60 4.78 3.70 2.42
N GLU A 61 4.96 4.94 1.98
CA GLU A 61 6.19 5.69 2.17
C GLU A 61 6.47 5.93 3.66
N GLN A 62 5.44 6.25 4.46
CA GLN A 62 5.58 6.35 5.91
C GLN A 62 6.01 5.01 6.53
N LYS A 63 5.31 3.92 6.21
CA LYS A 63 5.67 2.57 6.70
C LYS A 63 7.10 2.19 6.30
N GLN A 64 7.53 2.53 5.09
CA GLN A 64 8.89 2.29 4.64
C GLN A 64 9.91 3.05 5.51
N ASN A 65 9.63 4.30 5.84
CA ASN A 65 10.50 5.11 6.69
C ASN A 65 10.56 4.54 8.12
N ASP A 66 9.43 4.11 8.67
CA ASP A 66 9.36 3.51 10.00
C ASP A 66 10.17 2.19 10.06
N ILE A 67 10.07 1.35 9.02
CA ILE A 67 10.86 0.12 8.89
C ILE A 67 12.35 0.46 8.80
N LYS A 68 12.75 1.45 8.00
CA LYS A 68 14.15 1.88 7.90
C LYS A 68 14.70 2.35 9.24
N SER A 69 13.93 3.12 10.01
CA SER A 69 14.33 3.56 11.35
C SER A 69 14.50 2.36 12.29
N THR A 70 13.55 1.43 12.29
CA THR A 70 13.61 0.22 13.12
C THR A 70 14.85 -0.61 12.80
N LEU A 71 15.19 -0.78 11.52
CA LEU A 71 16.39 -1.51 11.11
C LEU A 71 17.66 -0.82 11.59
N ALA A 72 17.75 0.51 11.47
CA ALA A 72 18.90 1.27 11.97
C ALA A 72 19.09 1.13 13.49
N ASP A 73 17.99 1.12 14.24
CA ASP A 73 18.04 0.90 15.69
C ASP A 73 18.53 -0.52 16.02
N MET A 74 18.08 -1.53 15.27
CA MET A 74 18.55 -2.92 15.42
C MET A 74 20.05 -3.05 15.11
N ASP A 75 20.53 -2.39 14.06
CA ASP A 75 21.95 -2.37 13.71
C ASP A 75 22.80 -1.77 14.84
N ALA A 76 22.36 -0.63 15.38
CA ALA A 76 23.06 0.04 16.49
C ALA A 76 23.06 -0.81 17.78
N VAL A 77 21.98 -1.53 18.07
CA VAL A 77 21.95 -2.48 19.19
C VAL A 77 22.91 -3.64 18.94
N THR A 78 22.92 -4.17 17.72
CA THR A 78 23.79 -5.29 17.34
C THR A 78 25.26 -4.92 17.47
N GLU A 79 25.65 -3.73 17.01
CA GLU A 79 27.02 -3.22 17.15
C GLU A 79 27.47 -3.16 18.62
N LYS A 80 26.61 -2.64 19.51
CA LYS A 80 26.90 -2.58 20.96
C LYS A 80 27.06 -3.96 21.57
N LEU A 81 26.21 -4.91 21.19
CA LEU A 81 26.28 -6.29 21.69
C LEU A 81 27.56 -6.98 21.22
N MET A 82 27.94 -6.82 19.95
CA MET A 82 29.18 -7.36 19.42
C MET A 82 30.41 -6.76 20.10
N ALA A 83 30.43 -5.44 20.32
CA ALA A 83 31.52 -4.78 21.04
C ALA A 83 31.65 -5.29 22.48
N ALA A 84 30.54 -5.47 23.19
CA ALA A 84 30.54 -6.02 24.55
C ALA A 84 30.97 -7.49 24.60
N LEU A 85 30.63 -8.27 23.57
CA LEU A 85 31.04 -9.68 23.49
C LEU A 85 32.55 -9.81 23.25
N ASN A 86 33.11 -9.02 22.33
CA ASN A 86 34.55 -9.02 22.05
C ASN A 86 35.38 -8.66 23.29
N THR A 87 34.96 -7.67 24.08
CA THR A 87 35.70 -7.30 25.29
C THR A 87 35.70 -8.39 26.36
N LEU A 88 34.63 -9.18 26.45
CA LEU A 88 34.55 -10.33 27.36
C LEU A 88 35.39 -11.51 26.88
N GLU A 89 35.44 -11.76 25.57
CA GLU A 89 36.28 -12.80 24.97
C GLU A 89 37.78 -12.47 25.10
N GLU A 90 38.17 -11.20 24.94
CA GLU A 90 39.57 -10.76 25.10
C GLU A 90 40.05 -10.80 26.57
N SER A 91 39.12 -10.86 27.53
CA SER A 91 39.41 -10.88 28.97
C SER A 91 39.49 -12.30 29.56
N THR A 92 39.30 -13.34 28.75
CA THR A 92 39.32 -14.76 29.14
C THR A 92 40.55 -15.45 28.56
#